data_AF-M7MIM1-F1
#
_entry.id   AF-M7MIM1-F1
#
_cell.length_a   1.000
_cell.length_b   1.000
_cell.length_c   1.000
_cell.angle_alpha   90.00
_cell.angle_beta   90.00
_cell.angle_gamma   90.00
#
_symmetry.space_group_name_H-M   'P 1'
#
loop_
_entity.id
_entity.type
_entity.pdbx_description
1 polymer ?
#
loop_
_entity_poly.entity_id
_entity_poly.type
_entity_poly.pdbx_seq_one_letter_code
_entity_poly.pdbx_strand_id
1 'polypeptide(L)' 'MPIIKDEDSDRKDYLLQDDKKTRFGAKFIIITLILLAIAVVASGLYFKWF' A
#
# COMPACT_ATOMS: atom_id res chain seq x y z
N MET A 1 26.08 -7.80 -12.65
CA MET A 1 24.96 -7.07 -12.01
C MET A 1 24.90 -7.53 -10.56
N PRO A 2 25.15 -6.65 -9.57
CA PRO A 2 25.05 -7.05 -8.16
C PRO A 2 23.58 -7.26 -7.80
N ILE A 3 23.29 -8.37 -7.11
CA ILE A 3 21.93 -8.79 -6.74
C ILE A 3 21.53 -8.23 -5.37
N ILE A 4 22.51 -7.85 -4.54
CA ILE A 4 22.32 -7.34 -3.17
C ILE A 4 22.83 -5.90 -3.13
N LYS A 5 22.09 -5.04 -2.43
CA LYS A 5 22.39 -3.61 -2.28
C LYS A 5 23.53 -3.42 -1.28
N ASP A 6 24.69 -2.99 -1.76
CA ASP A 6 25.76 -2.44 -0.92
C ASP A 6 25.38 -1.03 -0.46
N GLU A 7 25.71 -0.68 0.78
CA GLU A 7 25.30 0.55 1.48
C GLU A 7 25.78 1.83 0.78
N ASP A 8 26.89 1.75 0.02
CA ASP A 8 27.57 2.87 -0.67
C ASP A 8 27.25 2.99 -2.18
N SER A 9 26.25 2.26 -2.68
CA SER A 9 25.89 2.31 -4.11
C SER A 9 24.77 3.31 -4.38
N ASP A 10 25.13 4.48 -4.90
CA ASP A 10 24.23 5.56 -5.39
C ASP A 10 23.41 5.15 -6.64
N ARG A 11 23.38 3.86 -7.00
CA ARG A 11 22.67 3.35 -8.18
C ARG A 11 21.24 2.96 -7.80
N LYS A 12 20.26 3.62 -8.42
CA LYS A 12 18.83 3.45 -8.12
C LYS A 12 18.17 2.22 -8.76
N ASP A 13 18.89 1.45 -9.58
CA ASP A 13 18.32 0.37 -10.40
C ASP A 13 18.50 -1.03 -9.77
N TYR A 14 18.00 -1.23 -8.56
CA TYR A 14 17.94 -2.56 -7.95
C TYR A 14 16.56 -3.19 -8.17
N LEU A 15 16.50 -4.42 -8.69
CA LEU A 15 15.25 -5.15 -8.97
C LEU A 15 14.39 -5.42 -7.72
N LEU A 16 15.06 -5.55 -6.57
CA LEU A 16 14.47 -5.77 -5.25
C LEU A 16 14.69 -4.55 -4.35
N GLN A 17 14.68 -3.34 -4.94
CA GLN A 17 14.66 -2.15 -4.11
C GLN A 17 13.33 -2.18 -3.34
N ASP A 18 13.43 -2.19 -2.01
CA ASP A 18 12.33 -1.87 -1.09
C ASP A 18 11.89 -0.44 -1.41
N ASP A 19 11.12 -0.31 -2.48
CA ASP A 19 10.77 0.96 -3.04
C ASP A 19 9.80 1.58 -2.05
N LYS A 20 10.28 2.57 -1.31
CA LYS A 20 9.49 3.29 -0.30
C LYS A 20 8.17 3.77 -0.92
N LYS A 21 8.13 4.00 -2.25
CA LYS A 21 6.90 4.32 -3.00
C LYS A 21 5.92 3.14 -3.08
N THR A 22 6.39 1.91 -3.31
CA THR A 22 5.57 0.69 -3.29
C THR A 22 4.99 0.45 -1.91
N ARG A 23 5.79 0.63 -0.85
CA ARG A 23 5.30 0.49 0.54
C ARG A 23 4.30 1.57 0.92
N PHE A 24 4.46 2.80 0.40
CA PHE A 24 3.50 3.88 0.59
C PHE A 24 2.18 3.62 -0.16
N GLY A 25 2.25 3.21 -1.42
CA GLY A 25 1.08 2.86 -2.24
C GLY A 25 0.28 1.71 -1.63
N ALA A 26 0.96 0.64 -1.20
CA ALA A 26 0.32 -0.48 -0.52
C ALA A 26 -0.39 -0.03 0.78
N LYS A 27 0.26 0.80 1.60
CA LYS A 27 -0.36 1.34 2.83
C LYS A 27 -1.57 2.21 2.51
N PHE A 28 -1.50 3.06 1.48
CA PHE A 28 -2.62 3.89 1.03
C PHE A 28 -3.82 3.02 0.62
N ILE A 29 -3.59 2.01 -0.23
CA ILE A 29 -4.64 1.10 -0.70
C ILE A 29 -5.31 0.39 0.49
N ILE A 30 -4.53 -0.14 1.43
CA ILE A 30 -5.07 -0.82 2.61
C ILE A 30 -5.99 0.12 3.43
N ILE A 31 -5.54 1.36 3.69
CA ILE A 31 -6.33 2.35 4.43
C ILE A 31 -7.63 2.67 3.68
N THR A 32 -7.56 2.89 2.37
CA THR A 32 -8.73 3.16 1.53
C THR A 32 -9.72 1.99 1.56
N LEU A 33 -9.25 0.75 1.46
CA LEU A 33 -10.10 -0.44 1.50
C LEU A 33 -10.84 -0.57 2.84
N ILE A 34 -10.15 -0.31 3.96
CA ILE A 34 -10.76 -0.32 5.29
C ILE A 34 -11.84 0.77 5.38
N LEU A 35 -11.56 1.98 4.92
CA LEU A 35 -12.53 3.08 4.88
C LEU A 35 -13.78 2.72 4.07
N LEU A 36 -13.60 2.13 2.89
CA LEU A 36 -14.71 1.69 2.04
C LEU A 36 -15.53 0.58 2.69
N ALA A 37 -14.89 -0.40 3.34
CA ALA A 37 -15.59 -1.47 4.06
C ALA A 37 -16.45 -0.90 5.21
N ILE A 38 -15.91 0.03 5.99
CA ILE A 38 -16.65 0.71 7.05
C ILE A 38 -17.82 1.51 6.47
N ALA A 39 -17.61 2.23 5.36
CA ALA A 39 -18.66 2.97 4.70
C ALA A 39 -19.80 2.08 4.19
N VAL A 40 -19.48 0.88 3.67
CA VAL A 40 -20.48 -0.11 3.24
C VAL A 40 -21.27 -0.63 4.44
N VAL A 41 -20.62 -0.98 5.55
CA VAL A 41 -21.30 -1.44 6.77
C VAL A 41 -22.17 -0.33 7.36
N ALA A 42 -21.65 0.89 7.46
CA ALA A 42 -22.38 2.05 7.98
C ALA A 42 -23.58 2.40 7.07
N SER A 43 -23.41 2.33 5.75
CA SER A 43 -24.50 2.48 4.78
C SER A 43 -25.56 1.40 4.98
N GLY A 44 -25.16 0.14 5.16
CA GLY A 44 -26.08 -0.95 5.46
C GLY A 44 -26.89 -0.73 6.74
N LEU A 45 -26.25 -0.22 7.81
CA LEU A 45 -26.94 0.10 9.06
C LEU A 45 -27.84 1.34 8.93
N TYR A 46 -27.37 2.38 8.25
CA TYR A 46 -28.08 3.65 8.10
C TYR A 46 -29.30 3.52 7.19
N PHE A 47 -29.14 2.84 6.06
CA PHE A 47 -30.24 2.53 5.14
C PHE A 47 -31.09 1.36 5.62
N LYS A 48 -30.91 0.90 6.87
CA LYS A 48 -31.59 -0.26 7.47
C LYS A 48 -31.71 -1.40 6.46
N TRP A 49 -30.60 -1.78 5.80
CA TRP A 49 -30.47 -2.90 4.86
C TRP A 49 -31.80 -3.57 4.45
N PHE A 50 -32.56 -2.85 3.61
CA PHE A 50 -33.96 -3.04 3.19
C PHE A 50 -35.06 -2.68 4.22
#